data_AF-A0AAV9U2W5-F1
#
_entry.id   AF-A0AAV9U2W5-F1
#
_cell.length_a   1.000
_cell.length_b   1.000
_cell.length_c   1.000
_cell.angle_alpha   90.00
_cell.angle_beta   90.00
_cell.angle_gamma   90.00
#
_symmetry.space_group_name_H-M   'P 1'
#
loop_
_entity.id
_entity.type
_entity.pdbx_description
1 polymer ?
#
loop_
_entity_poly.entity_id
_entity_poly.type
_entity_poly.pdbx_seq_one_letter_code
_entity_poly.pdbx_strand_id
1 'polypeptide(L)'
;MAIKLVVIIGATLQVVAAQMVTPAPSQTLWGQCGGVGWTGPTTCAPYTGEVLLQVMCTTYNPYYAQCIPDYRPTTSLPPTTTPITTIRDCMPMLSCTTSS
;
A
#
# COMPACT_ATOMS: atom_id res chain seq x y z
N MET A 1 -38.78 -4.15 -39.26
CA MET A 1 -37.57 -3.50 -38.72
C MET A 1 -37.61 -3.24 -37.20
N ALA A 2 -38.54 -3.83 -36.44
CA ALA A 2 -38.61 -3.63 -34.98
C ALA A 2 -37.77 -4.62 -34.15
N ILE A 3 -37.27 -5.70 -34.76
CA ILE A 3 -36.57 -6.78 -34.05
C ILE A 3 -35.08 -6.44 -33.77
N LYS A 4 -34.47 -5.56 -34.58
CA LYS A 4 -33.05 -5.17 -34.39
C LYS A 4 -32.81 -4.24 -33.19
N LEU A 5 -33.83 -3.49 -32.73
CA LEU A 5 -33.67 -2.58 -31.60
C LEU A 5 -33.69 -3.31 -30.24
N VAL A 6 -34.48 -4.37 -30.11
CA VAL A 6 -34.66 -5.11 -28.84
C VAL A 6 -33.38 -5.83 -28.42
N VAL A 7 -32.57 -6.32 -29.37
CA VAL A 7 -31.31 -7.02 -29.08
C VAL A 7 -30.23 -6.07 -28.54
N ILE A 8 -30.22 -4.80 -28.95
CA ILE A 8 -29.19 -3.84 -28.52
C ILE A 8 -29.47 -3.33 -27.10
N ILE A 9 -30.74 -3.19 -26.72
CA ILE A 9 -31.14 -2.77 -25.36
C ILE A 9 -31.01 -3.92 -24.35
N GLY A 10 -31.10 -5.17 -24.80
CA GLY A 10 -30.93 -6.37 -23.95
C GLY A 10 -29.47 -6.76 -23.64
N ALA A 11 -28.49 -6.17 -24.32
CA ALA A 11 -27.08 -6.59 -24.23
C ALA A 11 -26.24 -5.83 -23.19
N THR A 12 -26.78 -4.85 -22.48
CA THR A 12 -26.02 -4.05 -21.49
C THR A 12 -26.48 -4.20 -20.04
N LEU A 13 -27.26 -5.22 -19.71
CA LEU A 13 -27.51 -5.58 -18.30
C LEU A 13 -26.29 -6.32 -17.74
N GLN A 14 -25.21 -5.57 -17.52
CA GLN A 14 -24.07 -6.03 -16.75
C GLN A 14 -24.59 -6.29 -15.34
N VAL A 15 -24.77 -7.58 -14.99
CA VAL A 15 -24.99 -8.00 -13.61
C VAL A 15 -23.71 -7.62 -12.86
N VAL A 16 -23.71 -6.45 -12.22
CA VAL A 16 -22.66 -6.07 -11.28
C VAL A 16 -22.88 -6.95 -10.05
N ALA A 17 -22.39 -8.19 -10.11
CA ALA A 17 -22.26 -9.03 -8.94
C ALA A 17 -21.23 -8.33 -8.04
N ALA A 18 -21.72 -7.62 -7.02
CA ALA A 18 -20.89 -7.08 -5.96
C ALA A 18 -20.18 -8.27 -5.30
N GLN A 19 -18.92 -8.49 -5.68
CA GLN A 19 -18.06 -9.47 -5.05
C GLN A 19 -17.80 -8.97 -3.64
N MET A 20 -18.50 -9.55 -2.66
CA MET A 20 -18.24 -9.30 -1.26
C MET A 20 -16.88 -9.94 -0.95
N VAL A 21 -15.81 -9.17 -1.09
CA VAL A 21 -14.48 -9.58 -0.63
C VAL A 21 -14.55 -9.56 0.90
N THR A 22 -14.78 -10.73 1.50
CA THR A 22 -14.61 -10.87 2.94
C THR A 22 -13.13 -10.68 3.24
N PRO A 23 -12.75 -9.67 4.03
CA PRO A 23 -11.36 -9.49 4.40
C PRO A 23 -10.90 -10.73 5.14
N ALA A 24 -9.72 -11.24 4.78
CA ALA A 24 -9.10 -12.33 5.53
C ALA A 24 -9.05 -11.97 7.02
N PRO A 25 -9.21 -12.95 7.93
CA PRO A 25 -9.12 -12.67 9.35
C PRO A 25 -7.76 -12.02 9.64
N SER A 26 -7.77 -10.95 10.43
CA SER A 26 -6.58 -10.20 10.81
C SER A 26 -6.56 -9.95 12.31
N GLN A 27 -5.36 -9.82 12.86
CA GLN A 27 -5.12 -9.55 14.27
C GLN A 27 -5.00 -8.06 14.54
N THR A 28 -5.50 -7.66 15.71
CA THR A 28 -5.40 -6.27 16.17
C THR A 28 -3.96 -5.92 16.55
N LEU A 29 -3.68 -4.63 16.62
CA LEU A 29 -2.43 -4.14 17.20
C LEU A 29 -2.20 -4.77 18.58
N TRP A 30 -0.96 -5.18 18.84
CA TRP A 30 -0.54 -5.89 20.05
C TRP A 30 -1.12 -7.30 20.23
N GLY A 31 -1.93 -7.79 19.28
CA GLY A 31 -2.44 -9.16 19.25
C GLY A 31 -1.38 -10.18 18.86
N GLN A 32 -1.59 -11.44 19.24
CA GLN A 32 -0.73 -12.55 18.83
C GLN A 32 -0.99 -12.88 17.36
N CYS A 33 0.06 -12.92 16.53
CA CYS A 33 -0.01 -13.19 15.10
C CYS A 33 0.75 -14.45 14.69
N GLY A 34 1.34 -15.17 15.63
CA GLY A 34 2.09 -16.37 15.31
C GLY A 34 2.66 -17.07 16.54
N GLY A 35 3.31 -18.20 16.28
CA GLY A 35 3.88 -19.10 17.28
C GLY A 35 3.43 -20.54 17.09
N VAL A 36 4.22 -21.48 17.59
CA VAL A 36 3.87 -22.91 17.62
C VAL A 36 2.55 -23.08 18.39
N GLY A 37 1.56 -23.68 17.72
CA GLY A 37 0.22 -23.91 18.27
C GLY A 37 -0.77 -22.74 18.11
N TRP A 38 -0.36 -21.61 17.53
CA TRP A 38 -1.28 -20.51 17.20
C TRP A 38 -2.19 -20.91 16.03
N THR A 39 -3.51 -20.91 16.26
CA THR A 39 -4.54 -21.22 15.24
C THR A 39 -5.30 -19.98 14.77
N GLY A 40 -4.95 -18.82 15.31
CA GLY A 40 -5.59 -17.55 14.98
C GLY A 40 -5.06 -16.94 13.68
N PRO A 41 -5.52 -15.73 13.37
CA PRO A 41 -5.03 -14.97 12.23
C PRO A 41 -3.54 -14.66 12.37
N THR A 42 -2.80 -14.78 11.26
CA THR A 42 -1.36 -14.48 11.20
C THR A 42 -1.05 -13.12 10.59
N THR A 43 -2.05 -12.51 9.96
CA THR A 43 -1.96 -11.21 9.33
C THR A 43 -2.32 -10.12 10.33
N CYS A 44 -1.52 -9.06 10.42
CA CYS A 44 -1.84 -7.90 11.24
C CYS A 44 -2.74 -6.92 10.47
N ALA A 45 -3.80 -6.42 11.10
CA ALA A 45 -4.66 -5.41 10.51
C ALA A 45 -3.87 -4.10 10.34
N PRO A 46 -4.00 -3.41 9.19
CA PRO A 46 -3.40 -2.09 9.03
C PRO A 46 -4.03 -1.11 10.03
N TYR A 47 -3.21 -0.22 10.59
CA TYR A 47 -3.71 0.80 11.52
C TYR A 47 -4.25 1.99 10.73
N THR A 48 -5.55 2.29 10.86
CA THR A 48 -6.22 3.38 10.13
C THR A 48 -6.09 4.74 10.83
N GLY A 49 -4.91 5.06 11.37
CA GLY A 49 -4.62 6.34 12.04
C GLY A 49 -4.08 7.43 11.10
N GLU A 50 -3.95 8.65 11.63
CA GLU A 50 -3.38 9.85 10.96
C GLU A 50 -1.97 9.64 10.40
N VAL A 51 -1.25 8.68 10.98
CA VAL A 51 0.12 8.33 10.61
C VAL A 51 0.08 6.94 9.98
N LEU A 52 0.65 6.82 8.77
CA LEU A 52 0.81 5.54 8.06
C LEU A 52 1.75 4.63 8.86
N LEU A 53 1.19 3.98 9.87
CA LEU A 53 1.84 2.92 10.62
C LEU A 53 1.45 1.62 9.94
N GLN A 54 2.41 1.00 9.25
CA GLN A 54 2.20 -0.40 8.93
C GLN A 54 2.32 -1.18 10.25
N VAL A 55 1.66 -2.34 10.30
CA VAL A 55 1.69 -3.21 11.48
C VAL A 55 2.28 -4.52 11.03
N MET A 56 3.38 -4.93 11.67
CA MET A 56 4.14 -6.11 11.29
C MET A 56 4.12 -7.16 12.40
N CYS A 57 4.07 -8.44 12.00
CA CYS A 57 4.13 -9.56 12.92
C CYS A 57 5.59 -9.79 13.35
N THR A 58 5.95 -9.36 14.54
CA THR A 58 7.29 -9.52 15.11
C THR A 58 7.34 -10.78 15.98
N THR A 59 8.25 -11.69 15.69
CA THR A 59 8.44 -12.91 16.49
C THR A 59 9.33 -12.63 17.69
N TYR A 60 8.85 -12.94 18.90
CA TYR A 60 9.63 -12.81 20.14
C TYR A 60 10.24 -14.13 20.59
N ASN A 61 9.50 -15.22 20.42
CA ASN A 61 9.95 -16.56 20.73
C ASN A 61 9.19 -17.57 19.85
N PRO A 62 9.57 -18.87 19.85
CA PRO A 62 8.94 -19.86 18.98
C PRO A 62 7.44 -20.03 19.18
N TYR A 63 6.90 -19.67 20.34
CA TYR A 63 5.49 -19.82 20.71
C TYR A 63 4.69 -18.51 20.62
N TYR A 64 5.36 -17.38 20.36
CA TYR A 64 4.72 -16.07 20.41
C TYR A 64 5.34 -15.07 19.42
N ALA A 65 4.49 -14.56 18.54
CA ALA A 65 4.74 -13.40 17.71
C ALA A 65 3.60 -12.38 17.90
N GLN A 66 3.91 -11.08 17.87
CA GLN A 66 2.96 -10.00 18.13
C GLN A 66 2.89 -9.00 16.97
N CYS A 67 1.70 -8.45 16.74
CA CYS A 67 1.52 -7.31 15.83
C CYS A 67 2.06 -6.03 16.47
N ILE A 68 3.18 -5.54 15.97
CA ILE A 68 3.87 -4.33 16.46
C ILE A 68 3.75 -3.22 15.41
N PRO A 69 3.50 -1.96 15.81
CA PRO A 69 3.55 -0.85 14.88
C PRO A 69 5.00 -0.61 14.45
N ASP A 70 5.24 -0.53 13.16
CA ASP A 70 6.48 0.02 12.62
C ASP A 70 6.20 1.30 11.86
N TYR A 71 6.87 2.35 12.34
CA TYR A 71 6.86 3.64 11.68
C TYR A 71 7.79 3.55 10.47
N ARG A 72 7.22 3.29 9.30
CA ARG A 72 7.90 3.52 8.04
C ARG A 72 7.35 4.84 7.47
N PRO A 73 8.13 5.93 7.47
CA PRO A 73 7.71 7.11 6.74
C PRO A 73 7.53 6.66 5.29
N THR A 74 6.31 6.77 4.76
CA THR A 74 6.11 6.62 3.32
C THR A 74 6.85 7.76 2.68
N THR A 75 8.06 7.49 2.18
CA THR A 75 8.66 8.32 1.16
C THR A 75 7.76 8.18 -0.05
N SER A 76 6.71 8.99 -0.12
CA SER A 76 5.99 9.23 -1.35
C SER A 76 7.05 9.81 -2.29
N LEU A 77 7.64 8.98 -3.15
CA LEU A 77 8.47 9.48 -4.22
C LEU A 77 7.54 10.34 -5.08
N PRO A 78 7.79 11.65 -5.22
CA PRO A 78 7.09 12.41 -6.24
C PRO A 78 7.39 11.76 -7.61
N PRO A 79 6.43 11.68 -8.54
CA PRO A 79 6.72 11.25 -9.89
C PRO A 79 7.81 12.16 -10.46
N THR A 80 9.00 11.60 -10.68
CA THR A 80 10.11 12.32 -11.29
C THR A 80 9.83 12.43 -12.79
N THR A 81 9.05 13.43 -13.18
CA THR A 81 9.02 13.93 -14.54
C THR A 81 10.05 15.05 -14.65
N THR A 82 11.33 14.69 -14.70
CA THR A 82 12.37 15.62 -15.17
C THR A 82 12.58 15.41 -16.67
N PRO A 83 12.37 16.42 -17.53
CA PRO A 83 12.96 16.39 -18.86
C PRO A 83 14.49 16.38 -18.71
N ILE A 84 15.13 15.49 -19.47
CA ILE A 84 16.59 15.45 -19.62
C ILE A 84 17.00 16.75 -20.32
N THR A 85 17.54 17.70 -19.55
CA THR A 85 18.34 18.79 -20.09
C THR A 85 19.78 18.52 -19.71
N THR A 86 20.50 17.92 -20.65
CA THR A 86 21.94 17.72 -20.61
C THR A 86 22.62 19.09 -20.59
N ILE A 87 23.14 19.53 -19.44
CA ILE A 87 24.08 20.65 -19.37
C ILE A 87 25.38 20.13 -18.80
N ARG A 88 26.40 20.28 -19.65
CA ARG A 88 27.79 19.87 -19.52
C ARG A 88 28.43 20.40 -18.23
N ASP A 89 29.14 19.47 -17.60
CA ASP A 89 30.43 19.63 -16.93
C ASP A 89 30.88 21.05 -16.57
N CYS A 90 30.88 21.33 -15.26
CA CYS A 90 32.04 21.94 -14.66
C CYS A 90 32.19 21.49 -13.20
N MET A 91 33.23 20.72 -12.95
CA MET A 91 33.86 20.53 -11.64
C MET A 91 35.37 20.45 -11.92
N PRO A 92 36.29 20.78 -10.99
CA PRO A 92 36.17 21.45 -9.68
C PRO A 92 37.00 22.76 -9.61
N MET A 93 36.80 23.49 -8.50
CA MET A 93 37.66 24.57 -7.96
C MET A 93 37.34 26.02 -8.40
N LEU A 94 37.13 26.84 -7.37
CA LEU A 94 37.06 28.31 -7.29
C LEU A 94 35.69 28.99 -7.42
N SER A 95 35.19 29.38 -6.24
CA SER A 95 34.48 30.65 -5.95
C SER A 95 33.01 30.76 -6.35
N CYS A 96 32.11 30.29 -5.49
CA CYS A 96 30.72 30.77 -5.47
C CYS A 96 30.63 31.98 -4.53
N THR A 97 30.64 33.19 -5.07
CA THR A 97 30.32 34.42 -4.32
C THR A 97 28.81 34.60 -4.33
N THR A 98 28.18 34.53 -3.16
CA THR A 98 26.77 34.89 -2.96
C THR A 98 26.63 36.40 -3.06
N SER A 99 25.81 36.92 -3.99
CA SER A 99 25.28 38.28 -3.90
C SER A 99 23.78 38.20 -3.71
N SER A 100 23.32 38.96 -2.71
CA SER A 100 21.92 39.28 -2.45
C SER A 100 21.28 40.05 -3.61
#